data_AF-E3UMS0-F1
#
_entry.id   AF-E3UMS0-F1
#
_cell.length_a   1.000
_cell.length_b   1.000
_cell.length_c   1.000
_cell.angle_alpha   90.00
_cell.angle_beta   90.00
_cell.angle_gamma   90.00
#
_symmetry.space_group_name_H-M   'P 1'
#
loop_
_entity.id
_entity.type
_entity.pdbx_description
1 polymer ?
#
loop_
_entity_poly.entity_id
_entity_poly.type
_entity_poly.pdbx_seq_one_letter_code
_entity_poly.pdbx_strand_id
1 'polypeptide(L)'
;ASSVTLGVKRHYPSFLRTIPSDKHQVEAMVLLLQSFGWVWISVVGSDGDYGQLGVQALEEQATQQGICVAFKDIIPFSARPGDERMQGIMHHLARARTTVVVVFSSRQLARVFFESVVLANLTAKVWIASEDWAISRHISNVPGIQGIGTVLGVAIQQRLVPGLKEFEEAYVQADKGAPGPCSRTSECSSNQLCRECRAFTAEQMPTLGAFSMSSAYNAYRAVYAVAHGLHQLLGCASGACSRDRVYPWQ
;
A
#
# COMPACT_ATOMS: atom_id res chain seq x y z
N ALA A 1 -2.18 0.97 -5.75
CA ALA A 1 -1.81 1.85 -6.89
C ALA A 1 -2.56 3.18 -6.77
N SER A 2 -2.07 4.03 -5.88
CA SER A 2 -2.70 5.30 -5.47
C SER A 2 -1.99 6.53 -6.07
N SER A 3 -0.86 6.34 -6.77
CA SER A 3 -0.11 7.41 -7.43
C SER A 3 -1.00 8.35 -8.24
N VAL A 4 -0.69 9.64 -8.18
CA VAL A 4 -1.45 10.71 -8.84
C VAL A 4 -1.43 10.57 -10.38
N THR A 5 -0.37 10.01 -10.96
CA THR A 5 -0.20 9.87 -12.42
C THR A 5 -1.27 8.98 -13.04
N LEU A 6 -1.69 7.93 -12.32
CA LEU A 6 -2.74 7.01 -12.76
C LEU A 6 -4.12 7.66 -12.88
N GLY A 7 -4.31 8.85 -12.30
CA GLY A 7 -5.53 9.65 -12.48
C GLY A 7 -5.60 10.39 -13.82
N VAL A 8 -4.49 10.50 -14.56
CA VAL A 8 -4.43 11.27 -15.81
C VAL A 8 -5.05 10.47 -16.95
N LYS A 9 -6.34 10.71 -17.22
CA LYS A 9 -7.13 9.98 -18.23
C LYS A 9 -6.60 10.07 -19.66
N ARG A 10 -5.84 11.13 -19.99
CA ARG A 10 -5.15 11.22 -21.29
C ARG A 10 -4.10 10.12 -21.47
N HIS A 11 -3.42 9.72 -20.39
CA HIS A 11 -2.42 8.64 -20.39
C HIS A 11 -3.05 7.28 -20.05
N TYR A 12 -4.05 7.28 -19.17
CA TYR A 12 -4.71 6.08 -18.66
C TYR A 12 -6.23 6.13 -18.84
N PRO A 13 -6.75 6.07 -20.08
CA PRO A 13 -8.17 6.30 -20.38
C PRO A 13 -9.09 5.28 -19.71
N SER A 14 -8.68 4.02 -19.66
CA SER A 14 -9.44 2.91 -19.08
C SER A 14 -9.07 2.56 -17.64
N PHE A 15 -8.18 3.32 -16.99
CA PHE A 15 -7.77 3.03 -15.61
C PHE A 15 -8.80 3.53 -14.60
N LEU A 16 -9.29 2.63 -13.76
CA LEU A 16 -10.12 2.94 -12.59
C LEU A 16 -9.50 2.30 -11.35
N ARG A 17 -9.82 2.85 -10.18
CA ARG A 17 -9.35 2.33 -8.89
C ARG A 17 -10.39 2.52 -7.79
N THR A 18 -10.37 1.62 -6.83
CA THR A 18 -11.21 1.65 -5.62
C THR A 18 -10.48 2.18 -4.38
N ILE A 19 -9.22 2.60 -4.57
CA ILE A 19 -8.41 3.32 -3.57
C ILE A 19 -8.35 4.82 -3.93
N PRO A 20 -8.37 5.74 -2.95
CA PRO A 20 -8.18 7.16 -3.19
C PRO A 20 -6.83 7.49 -3.85
N SER A 21 -6.72 8.70 -4.40
CA SER A 21 -5.44 9.23 -4.88
C SER A 21 -4.55 9.66 -3.72
N ASP A 22 -3.23 9.52 -3.90
CA ASP A 22 -2.22 10.03 -2.96
C ASP A 22 -2.31 11.54 -2.74
N LYS A 23 -2.95 12.30 -3.64
CA LYS A 23 -3.28 13.72 -3.44
C LYS A 23 -3.97 13.95 -2.09
N HIS A 24 -4.96 13.14 -1.75
CA HIS A 24 -5.71 13.28 -0.49
C HIS A 24 -4.91 12.82 0.72
N GLN A 25 -4.02 11.85 0.53
CA GLN A 25 -3.12 11.39 1.58
C GLN A 25 -2.08 12.45 1.92
N VAL A 26 -1.49 13.10 0.91
CA VAL A 26 -0.59 14.24 1.08
C VAL A 26 -1.30 15.39 1.79
N GLU A 27 -2.52 15.71 1.37
CA GLU A 27 -3.35 16.73 2.02
C GLU A 27 -3.60 16.41 3.50
N ALA A 28 -3.98 15.17 3.82
CA ALA A 28 -4.16 14.72 5.20
C ALA A 28 -2.86 14.81 6.03
N MET A 29 -1.71 14.43 5.44
CA MET A 29 -0.42 14.54 6.11
C MET A 29 -0.03 16.00 6.40
N VAL A 30 -0.22 16.91 5.43
CA VAL A 30 0.09 18.33 5.63
C VAL A 30 -0.82 18.95 6.69
N LEU A 31 -2.12 18.66 6.66
CA LEU A 31 -3.06 19.12 7.69
C LEU A 31 -2.69 18.58 9.08
N LEU A 32 -2.24 17.32 9.16
CA LEU A 32 -1.74 16.74 10.40
C LEU A 32 -0.53 17.52 10.92
N LEU A 33 0.47 17.76 10.07
CA LEU A 33 1.66 18.53 10.43
C LEU A 33 1.31 19.93 10.93
N GLN A 34 0.39 20.62 10.25
CA GLN A 34 -0.10 21.94 10.65
C GLN A 34 -0.82 21.90 12.01
N SER A 35 -1.69 20.90 12.22
CA SER A 35 -2.44 20.76 13.47
C SER A 35 -1.55 20.60 14.70
N PHE A 36 -0.37 20.01 14.53
CA PHE A 36 0.62 19.86 15.60
C PHE A 36 1.69 20.97 15.62
N GLY A 37 1.62 21.93 14.70
CA GLY A 37 2.61 23.02 14.59
C GLY A 37 4.00 22.55 14.16
N TRP A 38 4.10 21.41 13.48
CA TRP A 38 5.38 20.88 13.02
C TRP A 38 5.83 21.52 11.71
N VAL A 39 6.71 22.51 11.82
CA VAL A 39 7.21 23.31 10.68
C VAL A 39 8.60 22.88 10.19
N TRP A 40 9.24 21.92 10.85
CA TRP A 40 10.59 21.44 10.51
C TRP A 40 10.63 19.91 10.51
N ILE A 41 10.62 19.31 9.32
CA ILE A 41 10.45 17.87 9.13
C ILE A 41 11.58 17.26 8.28
N SER A 42 11.77 15.95 8.41
CA SER A 42 12.48 15.17 7.38
C SER A 42 11.48 14.35 6.56
N VAL A 43 11.83 14.04 5.32
CA VAL A 43 11.00 13.24 4.42
C VAL A 43 11.82 12.10 3.81
N VAL A 44 11.31 10.89 3.86
CA VAL A 44 11.93 9.72 3.23
C VAL A 44 10.93 9.03 2.33
N GLY A 45 11.29 8.84 1.05
CA GLY A 45 10.46 8.14 0.06
C GLY A 45 11.01 6.76 -0.29
N SER A 46 10.18 5.89 -0.86
CA SER A 46 10.68 4.74 -1.62
C SER A 46 10.98 5.11 -3.06
N ASP A 47 11.87 4.36 -3.69
CA ASP A 47 12.06 4.38 -5.14
C ASP A 47 10.77 3.98 -5.88
N GLY A 48 10.64 4.49 -7.11
CA GLY A 48 9.45 4.36 -7.97
C GLY A 48 8.39 5.44 -7.78
N ASP A 49 7.44 5.47 -8.73
CA ASP A 49 6.42 6.52 -8.87
C ASP A 49 5.63 6.80 -7.58
N TYR A 50 5.30 5.77 -6.80
CA TYR A 50 4.53 5.96 -5.57
C TYR A 50 5.29 6.78 -4.53
N GLY A 51 6.53 6.38 -4.20
CA GLY A 51 7.30 7.06 -3.16
C GLY A 51 7.88 8.38 -3.64
N GLN A 52 8.47 8.42 -4.85
CA GLN A 52 9.08 9.64 -5.37
C GLN A 52 8.07 10.75 -5.63
N LEU A 53 6.96 10.45 -6.31
CA LEU A 53 5.93 11.46 -6.59
C LEU A 53 5.15 11.84 -5.32
N GLY A 54 4.97 10.89 -4.40
CA GLY A 54 4.38 11.16 -3.09
C GLY A 54 5.22 12.14 -2.26
N VAL A 55 6.54 11.92 -2.21
CA VAL A 55 7.48 12.85 -1.56
C VAL A 55 7.49 14.21 -2.25
N GLN A 56 7.51 14.25 -3.58
CA GLN A 56 7.48 15.52 -4.33
C GLN A 56 6.20 16.32 -4.02
N ALA A 57 5.04 15.69 -4.12
CA ALA A 57 3.75 16.33 -3.84
C ALA A 57 3.67 16.80 -2.38
N LEU A 58 4.20 16.01 -1.43
CA LEU A 58 4.27 16.40 -0.03
C LEU A 58 5.15 17.62 0.19
N GLU A 59 6.36 17.64 -0.38
CA GLU A 59 7.29 18.76 -0.26
C GLU A 59 6.71 20.05 -0.84
N GLU A 60 6.10 19.97 -2.04
CA GLU A 60 5.44 21.10 -2.69
C GLU A 60 4.31 21.67 -1.82
N GLN A 61 3.41 20.80 -1.32
CA GLN A 61 2.26 21.23 -0.54
C GLN A 61 2.65 21.68 0.88
N ALA A 62 3.61 21.02 1.53
CA ALA A 62 4.12 21.40 2.84
C ALA A 62 4.80 22.77 2.80
N THR A 63 5.61 23.04 1.76
CA THR A 63 6.31 24.33 1.60
C THR A 63 5.32 25.48 1.40
N GLN A 64 4.24 25.27 0.62
CA GLN A 64 3.16 26.25 0.46
C GLN A 64 2.46 26.58 1.79
N GLN A 65 2.51 25.69 2.76
CA GLN A 65 1.92 25.84 4.08
C GLN A 65 2.94 26.29 5.15
N GLY A 66 4.15 26.71 4.74
CA GLY A 66 5.19 27.20 5.65
C GLY A 66 5.93 26.11 6.42
N ILE A 67 5.86 24.85 5.98
CA ILE A 67 6.59 23.72 6.57
C ILE A 67 7.85 23.46 5.73
N CYS A 68 9.01 23.47 6.38
CA CYS A 68 10.31 23.26 5.75
C CYS A 68 10.78 21.81 5.86
N VAL A 69 11.30 21.27 4.76
CA VAL A 69 11.94 19.95 4.71
C VAL A 69 13.45 20.11 4.93
N ALA A 70 13.91 19.70 6.11
CA ALA A 70 15.31 19.80 6.53
C ALA A 70 16.21 18.77 5.85
N PHE A 71 15.65 17.59 5.59
CA PHE A 71 16.32 16.48 4.95
C PHE A 71 15.31 15.68 4.14
N LYS A 72 15.72 15.29 2.93
CA LYS A 72 14.93 14.50 2.01
C LYS A 72 15.81 13.38 1.45
N ASP A 73 15.29 12.16 1.43
CA ASP A 73 16.00 11.07 0.76
C ASP A 73 15.09 9.97 0.21
N ILE A 74 15.61 9.16 -0.71
CA ILE A 74 14.90 8.06 -1.36
C ILE A 74 15.60 6.72 -1.09
N ILE A 75 14.82 5.75 -0.61
CA ILE A 75 15.23 4.36 -0.37
C ILE A 75 15.24 3.62 -1.72
N PRO A 76 16.40 3.19 -2.25
CA PRO A 76 16.46 2.49 -3.54
C PRO A 76 15.81 1.10 -3.47
N PHE A 77 15.37 0.58 -4.62
CA PHE A 77 14.81 -0.78 -4.69
C PHE A 77 15.77 -1.88 -4.21
N SER A 78 17.08 -1.65 -4.34
CA SER A 78 18.13 -2.59 -3.95
C SER A 78 18.50 -2.52 -2.46
N ALA A 79 17.89 -1.61 -1.69
CA ALA A 79 18.25 -1.37 -0.30
C ALA A 79 18.11 -2.63 0.55
N ARG A 80 19.06 -2.83 1.44
CA ARG A 80 19.06 -3.89 2.46
C ARG A 80 19.23 -3.29 3.84
N PRO A 81 18.69 -3.93 4.89
CA PRO A 81 18.83 -3.42 6.25
C PRO A 81 20.30 -3.22 6.63
N GLY A 82 20.64 -2.01 7.05
CA GLY A 82 21.98 -1.67 7.50
C GLY A 82 23.07 -1.63 6.41
N ASP A 83 22.72 -1.64 5.12
CA ASP A 83 23.70 -1.39 4.05
C ASP A 83 24.22 0.06 4.09
N GLU A 84 25.27 0.36 3.30
CA GLU A 84 25.89 1.70 3.27
C GLU A 84 24.89 2.81 2.95
N ARG A 85 23.93 2.53 2.07
CA ARG A 85 22.92 3.50 1.68
C ARG A 85 21.98 3.83 2.84
N MET A 86 21.50 2.79 3.53
CA MET A 86 20.62 2.93 4.68
C MET A 86 21.34 3.55 5.87
N GLN A 87 22.60 3.17 6.13
CA GLN A 87 23.44 3.81 7.15
C GLN A 87 23.58 5.32 6.88
N GLY A 88 23.79 5.71 5.62
CA GLY A 88 23.84 7.12 5.21
C GLY A 88 22.55 7.88 5.53
N ILE A 89 21.38 7.28 5.21
CA ILE A 89 20.07 7.87 5.52
C ILE A 89 19.91 8.03 7.05
N MET A 90 20.24 7.01 7.85
CA MET A 90 20.14 7.07 9.31
C MET A 90 21.04 8.17 9.90
N HIS A 91 22.27 8.27 9.40
CA HIS A 91 23.24 9.27 9.82
C HIS A 91 22.75 10.70 9.52
N HIS A 92 22.20 10.93 8.33
CA HIS A 92 21.64 12.22 7.97
C HIS A 92 20.38 12.57 8.77
N LEU A 93 19.49 11.61 9.02
CA LEU A 93 18.32 11.80 9.89
C LEU A 93 18.71 12.15 11.33
N ALA A 94 19.78 11.55 11.86
CA ALA A 94 20.33 11.90 13.17
C ALA A 94 20.89 13.33 13.18
N ARG A 95 21.61 13.73 12.11
CA ARG A 95 22.20 15.08 11.97
C ARG A 95 21.18 16.18 11.71
N ALA A 96 20.09 15.89 11.01
CA ALA A 96 19.05 16.86 10.67
C ALA A 96 18.30 17.40 11.90
N ARG A 97 18.40 16.71 13.06
CA ARG A 97 17.76 17.07 14.34
C ARG A 97 16.25 17.31 14.24
N THR A 98 15.58 16.78 13.22
CA THR A 98 14.12 16.82 13.10
C THR A 98 13.51 15.75 14.00
N THR A 99 12.51 16.12 14.79
CA THR A 99 11.72 15.14 15.58
C THR A 99 10.77 14.37 14.67
N VAL A 100 10.21 15.02 13.66
CA VAL A 100 9.19 14.46 12.77
C VAL A 100 9.82 14.00 11.47
N VAL A 101 9.52 12.77 11.06
CA VAL A 101 9.96 12.18 9.79
C VAL A 101 8.75 11.60 9.06
N VAL A 102 8.43 12.15 7.89
CA VAL A 102 7.40 11.60 7.02
C VAL A 102 8.01 10.50 6.16
N VAL A 103 7.43 9.31 6.18
CA VAL A 103 7.93 8.17 5.38
C VAL A 103 6.85 7.76 4.37
N PHE A 104 7.07 8.13 3.12
CA PHE A 104 6.17 7.86 1.99
C PHE A 104 6.74 6.72 1.15
N SER A 105 6.47 5.48 1.58
CA SER A 105 7.22 4.31 1.11
C SER A 105 6.31 3.11 0.92
N SER A 106 6.64 2.26 -0.05
CA SER A 106 6.00 0.95 -0.16
C SER A 106 6.28 0.11 1.10
N ARG A 107 5.35 -0.78 1.44
CA ARG A 107 5.42 -1.63 2.62
C ARG A 107 6.73 -2.43 2.71
N GLN A 108 7.25 -2.89 1.58
CA GLN A 108 8.48 -3.67 1.51
C GLN A 108 9.72 -2.82 1.83
N LEU A 109 9.83 -1.63 1.23
CA LEU A 109 10.98 -0.75 1.47
C LEU A 109 10.87 -0.01 2.81
N ALA A 110 9.65 0.26 3.29
CA ALA A 110 9.42 0.74 4.64
C ALA A 110 9.93 -0.26 5.69
N ARG A 111 9.78 -1.58 5.45
CA ARG A 111 10.35 -2.59 6.35
C ARG A 111 11.88 -2.48 6.42
N VAL A 112 12.54 -2.43 5.26
CA VAL A 112 14.00 -2.28 5.19
C VAL A 112 14.47 -1.01 5.92
N PHE A 113 13.72 0.08 5.74
CA PHE A 113 13.96 1.34 6.44
C PHE A 113 13.87 1.18 7.96
N PHE A 114 12.79 0.61 8.47
CA PHE A 114 12.59 0.46 9.92
C PHE A 114 13.51 -0.58 10.57
N GLU A 115 13.87 -1.65 9.87
CA GLU A 115 14.94 -2.54 10.32
C GLU A 115 16.27 -1.78 10.46
N SER A 116 16.57 -0.86 9.54
CA SER A 116 17.76 -0.01 9.62
C SER A 116 17.68 1.05 10.73
N VAL A 117 16.49 1.63 10.97
CA VAL A 117 16.24 2.55 12.10
C VAL A 117 16.54 1.87 13.44
N VAL A 118 16.07 0.63 13.60
CA VAL A 118 16.33 -0.17 14.81
C VAL A 118 17.82 -0.47 14.94
N LEU A 119 18.49 -0.93 13.87
CA LEU A 119 19.93 -1.22 13.88
C LEU A 119 20.76 0.02 14.24
N ALA A 120 20.35 1.21 13.79
CA ALA A 120 21.02 2.47 14.10
C ALA A 120 20.67 3.05 15.48
N ASN A 121 19.79 2.39 16.26
CA ASN A 121 19.25 2.89 17.52
C ASN A 121 18.70 4.33 17.40
N LEU A 122 18.06 4.65 16.28
CA LEU A 122 17.47 5.97 16.07
C LEU A 122 16.11 6.03 16.78
N THR A 123 16.11 6.67 17.94
CA THR A 123 14.95 6.77 18.84
C THR A 123 14.40 8.20 18.90
N ALA A 124 13.36 8.41 19.71
CA ALA A 124 12.77 9.73 19.99
C ALA A 124 12.30 10.48 18.73
N LYS A 125 11.79 9.75 17.74
CA LYS A 125 11.17 10.31 16.53
C LYS A 125 9.65 10.16 16.56
N VAL A 126 8.99 11.00 15.77
CA VAL A 126 7.59 10.86 15.37
C VAL A 126 7.59 10.53 13.87
N TRP A 127 7.10 9.34 13.53
CA TRP A 127 7.05 8.83 12.17
C TRP A 127 5.65 9.08 11.59
N ILE A 128 5.55 9.83 10.50
CA ILE A 128 4.28 10.02 9.79
C ILE A 128 4.20 9.03 8.64
N ALA A 129 3.22 8.13 8.71
CA ALA A 129 3.11 6.96 7.88
C ALA A 129 2.16 7.13 6.70
N SER A 130 2.63 6.70 5.53
CA SER A 130 1.79 6.50 4.35
C SER A 130 0.86 5.29 4.49
N GLU A 131 -0.24 5.31 3.74
CA GLU A 131 -1.30 4.30 3.83
C GLU A 131 -0.81 2.86 3.68
N ASP A 132 0.20 2.66 2.82
CA ASP A 132 0.69 1.33 2.48
C ASP A 132 1.36 0.61 3.67
N TRP A 133 1.78 1.36 4.71
CA TRP A 133 2.50 0.76 5.84
C TRP A 133 1.97 1.17 7.23
N ALA A 134 1.18 2.24 7.36
CA ALA A 134 0.70 2.78 8.64
C ALA A 134 0.07 1.74 9.59
N ILE A 135 -0.69 0.78 9.06
CA ILE A 135 -1.39 -0.27 9.83
C ILE A 135 -0.88 -1.68 9.50
N SER A 136 0.34 -1.77 8.94
CA SER A 136 0.92 -3.01 8.46
C SER A 136 1.57 -3.82 9.60
N ARG A 137 1.07 -5.04 9.82
CA ARG A 137 1.73 -6.02 10.71
C ARG A 137 3.15 -6.37 10.25
N HIS A 138 3.42 -6.25 8.95
CA HIS A 138 4.76 -6.48 8.42
C HIS A 138 5.79 -5.46 8.95
N ILE A 139 5.33 -4.28 9.37
CA ILE A 139 6.17 -3.25 10.01
C ILE A 139 6.09 -3.36 11.52
N SER A 140 4.90 -3.48 12.11
CA SER A 140 4.75 -3.54 13.56
C SER A 140 5.38 -4.79 14.21
N ASN A 141 5.69 -5.82 13.42
CA ASN A 141 6.38 -7.03 13.87
C ASN A 141 7.91 -6.98 13.63
N VAL A 142 8.47 -5.85 13.18
CA VAL A 142 9.93 -5.70 13.12
C VAL A 142 10.49 -5.79 14.54
N PRO A 143 11.48 -6.66 14.81
CA PRO A 143 12.09 -6.75 16.14
C PRO A 143 12.66 -5.39 16.57
N GLY A 144 12.41 -4.97 17.81
CA GLY A 144 12.90 -3.68 18.34
C GLY A 144 12.10 -2.44 17.89
N ILE A 145 11.06 -2.60 17.06
CA ILE A 145 10.27 -1.46 16.53
C ILE A 145 9.66 -0.60 17.64
N GLN A 146 9.36 -1.16 18.81
CA GLN A 146 8.77 -0.41 19.93
C GLN A 146 9.69 0.71 20.46
N GLY A 147 11.00 0.64 20.18
CA GLY A 147 11.97 1.64 20.62
C GLY A 147 12.09 2.87 19.71
N ILE A 148 11.52 2.86 18.50
CA ILE A 148 11.78 3.90 17.48
C ILE A 148 11.06 5.22 17.76
N GLY A 149 10.09 5.23 18.70
CA GLY A 149 9.26 6.39 19.02
C GLY A 149 7.79 6.20 18.63
N THR A 150 7.13 7.30 18.27
CA THR A 150 5.69 7.32 17.99
C THR A 150 5.42 7.22 16.50
N VAL A 151 4.42 6.44 16.09
CA VAL A 151 3.95 6.35 14.71
C VAL A 151 2.54 6.91 14.62
N LEU A 152 2.34 7.89 13.73
CA LEU A 152 1.04 8.41 13.32
C LEU A 152 0.90 8.18 11.82
N GLY A 153 -0.29 7.96 11.28
CA GLY A 153 -0.41 7.63 9.87
C GLY A 153 -1.77 7.85 9.26
N VAL A 154 -1.78 7.89 7.94
CA VAL A 154 -3.00 7.84 7.14
C VAL A 154 -3.32 6.37 6.91
N ALA A 155 -4.58 5.96 7.06
CA ALA A 155 -5.03 4.61 6.77
C ALA A 155 -6.31 4.65 5.94
N ILE A 156 -6.46 3.68 5.04
CA ILE A 156 -7.74 3.47 4.34
C ILE A 156 -8.76 2.95 5.34
N GLN A 157 -9.98 3.49 5.28
CA GLN A 157 -11.08 3.04 6.13
C GLN A 157 -11.24 1.53 6.03
N GLN A 158 -11.13 0.86 7.17
CA GLN A 158 -11.31 -0.57 7.25
C GLN A 158 -12.78 -0.91 7.17
N ARG A 159 -13.12 -1.88 6.32
CA ARG A 159 -14.46 -2.46 6.28
C ARG A 159 -14.35 -3.97 6.19
N LEU A 160 -15.27 -4.63 6.86
CA LEU A 160 -15.40 -6.08 6.80
C LEU A 160 -16.00 -6.44 5.45
N VAL A 161 -15.50 -7.54 4.88
CA VAL A 161 -16.15 -8.24 3.76
C VAL A 161 -16.89 -9.41 4.38
N PRO A 162 -18.24 -9.34 4.51
CA PRO A 162 -19.02 -10.43 5.08
C PRO A 162 -18.80 -11.73 4.30
N GLY A 163 -18.63 -12.86 4.99
CA GLY A 163 -18.41 -14.16 4.37
C GLY A 163 -16.98 -14.44 3.93
N LEU A 164 -16.07 -13.46 3.93
CA LEU A 164 -14.69 -13.66 3.48
C LEU A 164 -13.93 -14.60 4.42
N LYS A 165 -14.08 -14.41 5.73
CA LYS A 165 -13.39 -15.25 6.72
C LYS A 165 -13.85 -16.69 6.62
N GLU A 166 -15.16 -16.90 6.53
CA GLU A 166 -15.78 -18.22 6.41
C GLU A 166 -15.37 -18.89 5.09
N PHE A 167 -15.30 -18.13 4.00
CA PHE A 167 -14.79 -18.61 2.71
C PHE A 167 -13.31 -19.03 2.81
N GLU A 168 -12.47 -18.23 3.45
CA GLU A 168 -11.05 -18.53 3.64
C GLU A 168 -10.84 -19.79 4.49
N GLU A 169 -11.57 -19.91 5.60
CA GLU A 169 -11.55 -21.09 6.48
C GLU A 169 -12.03 -22.34 5.72
N ALA A 170 -13.13 -22.24 4.96
CA ALA A 170 -13.61 -23.35 4.14
C ALA A 170 -12.60 -23.73 3.04
N TYR A 171 -11.96 -22.75 2.40
CA TYR A 171 -10.94 -22.98 1.38
C TYR A 171 -9.69 -23.68 1.93
N VAL A 172 -9.34 -23.39 3.19
CA VAL A 172 -8.22 -24.06 3.88
C VAL A 172 -8.56 -25.50 4.24
N GLN A 173 -9.79 -25.75 4.71
CA GLN A 173 -10.23 -27.09 5.15
C GLN A 173 -10.62 -28.01 3.99
N ALA A 174 -10.87 -27.46 2.80
CA ALA A 174 -11.19 -28.25 1.62
C ALA A 174 -10.03 -29.20 1.26
N ASP A 175 -10.35 -30.48 1.01
CA ASP A 175 -9.40 -31.43 0.43
C ASP A 175 -9.07 -31.01 -1.01
N LYS A 176 -7.80 -30.66 -1.24
CA LYS A 176 -7.31 -30.14 -2.52
C LYS A 176 -6.80 -31.24 -3.44
N GLY A 177 -6.83 -32.50 -2.98
CA GLY A 177 -6.14 -33.60 -3.64
C GLY A 177 -4.62 -33.44 -3.62
N ALA A 178 -3.90 -34.37 -4.25
CA ALA A 178 -2.47 -34.19 -4.50
C ALA A 178 -2.26 -32.96 -5.41
N PRO A 179 -1.29 -32.07 -5.12
CA PRO A 179 -0.99 -30.95 -6.01
C PRO A 179 -0.57 -31.51 -7.37
N GLY A 180 -1.50 -31.51 -8.32
CA GLY A 180 -1.23 -31.89 -9.70
C GLY A 180 -0.23 -30.89 -10.30
N PRO A 181 0.64 -31.33 -11.22
CA PRO A 181 1.44 -30.39 -11.99
C PRO A 181 0.47 -29.39 -12.67
N CYS A 182 0.72 -28.09 -12.53
CA CYS A 182 -0.06 -27.10 -13.30
C CYS A 182 0.00 -27.55 -14.76
N SER A 183 -1.15 -27.77 -15.39
CA SER A 183 -1.15 -28.15 -16.79
C SER A 183 -0.40 -27.05 -17.54
N ARG A 184 0.66 -27.40 -18.29
CA ARG A 184 1.40 -26.44 -19.13
C ARG A 184 0.48 -25.71 -20.14
N THR A 185 -0.77 -26.11 -20.22
CA THR A 185 -1.82 -25.61 -21.10
C THR A 185 -3.07 -25.10 -20.36
N SER A 186 -3.09 -25.05 -19.03
CA SER A 186 -4.14 -24.25 -18.36
C SER A 186 -3.74 -22.80 -18.54
N GLU A 187 -4.22 -22.20 -19.63
CA GLU A 187 -4.53 -20.79 -19.68
C GLU A 187 -5.27 -20.46 -18.38
N CYS A 188 -4.53 -20.00 -17.37
CA CYS A 188 -5.14 -19.12 -16.40
C CYS A 188 -5.81 -18.05 -17.27
N SER A 189 -7.11 -17.81 -17.08
CA SER A 189 -7.90 -16.82 -17.83
C SER A 189 -7.45 -15.37 -17.53
N SER A 190 -6.18 -15.21 -17.18
CA SER A 190 -5.48 -14.00 -16.80
C SER A 190 -4.11 -14.14 -17.46
N ASN A 191 -3.60 -13.10 -18.10
CA ASN A 191 -2.29 -13.05 -18.78
C ASN A 191 -1.08 -13.23 -17.81
N GLN A 192 -1.14 -14.15 -16.85
CA GLN A 192 -0.17 -14.39 -15.81
C GLN A 192 0.42 -15.79 -15.98
N LEU A 193 1.73 -15.82 -16.26
CA LEU A 193 2.53 -17.04 -16.28
C LEU A 193 2.76 -17.52 -14.84
N CYS A 194 1.81 -18.26 -14.28
CA CYS A 194 2.01 -18.96 -13.01
C CYS A 194 2.85 -20.23 -13.26
N ARG A 195 4.13 -20.22 -12.86
CA ARG A 195 5.03 -21.39 -12.96
C ARG A 195 4.81 -22.41 -11.83
N GLU A 196 4.20 -21.99 -10.72
CA GLU A 196 3.94 -22.82 -9.54
C GLU A 196 2.52 -22.55 -9.02
N CYS A 197 1.70 -23.58 -8.92
CA CYS A 197 0.38 -23.52 -8.30
C CYS A 197 0.59 -23.70 -6.79
N ARG A 198 0.54 -22.62 -6.03
CA ARG A 198 0.63 -22.69 -4.56
C ARG A 198 -0.77 -22.92 -3.99
N ALA A 199 -0.99 -24.09 -3.41
CA ALA A 199 -2.15 -24.33 -2.55
C ALA A 199 -1.85 -23.73 -1.17
N PHE A 200 -2.64 -22.74 -0.73
CA PHE A 200 -2.53 -22.22 0.63
C PHE A 200 -3.03 -23.28 1.62
N THR A 201 -2.16 -23.79 2.47
CA THR A 201 -2.53 -24.65 3.61
C THR A 201 -2.87 -23.81 4.84
N ALA A 202 -3.47 -24.41 5.87
CA ALA A 202 -3.75 -23.74 7.14
C ALA A 202 -2.49 -23.11 7.75
N GLU A 203 -1.34 -23.76 7.58
CA GLU A 203 -0.04 -23.31 8.10
C GLU A 203 0.55 -22.14 7.30
N GLN A 204 0.17 -22.00 6.02
CA GLN A 204 0.68 -20.96 5.11
C GLN A 204 -0.25 -19.76 4.97
N MET A 205 -1.48 -19.85 5.49
CA MET A 205 -2.44 -18.76 5.35
C MET A 205 -2.03 -17.59 6.27
N PRO A 206 -1.84 -16.37 5.72
CA PRO A 206 -1.55 -15.21 6.54
C PRO A 206 -2.72 -14.94 7.49
N THR A 207 -2.43 -14.66 8.76
CA THR A 207 -3.49 -14.17 9.67
C THR A 207 -4.02 -12.85 9.15
N LEU A 208 -5.34 -12.75 8.93
CA LEU A 208 -5.99 -11.52 8.51
C LEU A 208 -5.64 -10.39 9.49
N GLY A 209 -4.91 -9.40 8.98
CA GLY A 209 -4.57 -8.19 9.70
C GLY A 209 -5.42 -7.02 9.24
N ALA A 210 -5.33 -5.93 10.00
CA ALA A 210 -5.98 -4.67 9.70
C ALA A 210 -5.76 -4.20 8.24
N PHE A 211 -4.51 -4.21 7.79
CA PHE A 211 -4.09 -3.88 6.42
C PHE A 211 -4.62 -4.86 5.36
N SER A 212 -4.70 -6.15 5.69
CA SER A 212 -5.23 -7.17 4.77
C SER A 212 -6.70 -6.91 4.47
N MET A 213 -7.47 -6.45 5.46
CA MET A 213 -8.90 -6.15 5.31
C MET A 213 -9.18 -4.93 4.43
N SER A 214 -8.39 -3.85 4.53
CA SER A 214 -8.55 -2.69 3.64
C SER A 214 -8.26 -3.05 2.17
N SER A 215 -7.23 -3.86 1.94
CA SER A 215 -6.90 -4.37 0.59
C SER A 215 -7.98 -5.30 0.05
N ALA A 216 -8.45 -6.25 0.87
CA ALA A 216 -9.52 -7.18 0.50
C ALA A 216 -10.82 -6.45 0.16
N TYR A 217 -11.17 -5.43 0.94
CA TYR A 217 -12.37 -4.63 0.68
C TYR A 217 -12.26 -3.81 -0.62
N ASN A 218 -11.09 -3.27 -0.94
CA ASN A 218 -10.87 -2.59 -2.23
C ASN A 218 -10.98 -3.55 -3.42
N ALA A 219 -10.48 -4.79 -3.29
CA ALA A 219 -10.65 -5.84 -4.29
C ALA A 219 -12.13 -6.23 -4.45
N TYR A 220 -12.84 -6.44 -3.34
CA TYR A 220 -14.29 -6.69 -3.33
C TYR A 220 -15.05 -5.59 -4.09
N ARG A 221 -14.77 -4.31 -3.79
CA ARG A 221 -15.39 -3.18 -4.49
C ARG A 221 -15.04 -3.14 -5.97
N ALA A 222 -13.84 -3.54 -6.37
CA ALA A 222 -13.42 -3.51 -7.76
C ALA A 222 -14.20 -4.54 -8.58
N VAL A 223 -14.36 -5.76 -8.05
CA VAL A 223 -15.18 -6.81 -8.67
C VAL A 223 -16.65 -6.34 -8.76
N TYR A 224 -17.18 -5.77 -7.68
CA TYR A 224 -18.55 -5.26 -7.68
C TYR A 224 -18.76 -4.10 -8.66
N ALA A 225 -17.79 -3.21 -8.83
CA ALA A 225 -17.89 -2.12 -9.80
C ALA A 225 -18.05 -2.65 -11.22
N VAL A 226 -17.28 -3.68 -11.60
CA VAL A 226 -17.41 -4.35 -12.90
C VAL A 226 -18.75 -5.08 -13.01
N ALA A 227 -19.12 -5.85 -11.98
CA ALA A 227 -20.38 -6.58 -11.97
C ALA A 227 -21.61 -5.66 -12.11
N HIS A 228 -21.62 -4.53 -11.41
CA HIS A 228 -22.69 -3.52 -11.54
C HIS A 228 -22.69 -2.85 -12.91
N GLY A 229 -21.53 -2.55 -13.50
CA GLY A 229 -21.43 -2.04 -14.87
C GLY A 229 -22.03 -3.01 -15.88
N LEU A 230 -21.67 -4.29 -15.80
CA LEU A 230 -22.23 -5.34 -16.66
C LEU A 230 -23.73 -5.54 -16.41
N HIS A 231 -24.18 -5.52 -15.16
CA HIS A 231 -25.59 -5.64 -14.80
C HIS A 231 -26.44 -4.55 -15.46
N GLN A 232 -25.93 -3.31 -15.48
CA GLN A 232 -26.59 -2.19 -16.16
C GLN A 232 -26.54 -2.34 -17.67
N LEU A 233 -25.37 -2.65 -18.24
CA LEU A 233 -25.19 -2.80 -19.69
C LEU A 233 -26.09 -3.91 -20.27
N LEU A 234 -26.26 -5.01 -19.53
CA LEU A 234 -27.08 -6.15 -19.95
C LEU A 234 -28.57 -6.01 -19.60
N GLY A 235 -29.00 -4.87 -19.03
CA GLY A 235 -30.40 -4.60 -18.72
C GLY A 235 -31.01 -5.53 -17.66
N CYS A 236 -30.18 -6.10 -16.77
CA CYS A 236 -30.58 -7.14 -15.82
C CYS A 236 -31.59 -6.70 -14.74
N ALA A 237 -31.93 -5.42 -14.65
CA ALA A 237 -32.77 -4.86 -13.59
C ALA A 237 -34.21 -5.42 -13.58
N SER A 238 -34.69 -5.93 -14.70
CA SER A 238 -36.02 -6.57 -14.83
C SER A 238 -36.06 -8.03 -14.38
N GLY A 239 -34.93 -8.59 -13.92
CA GLY A 239 -34.79 -10.00 -13.54
C GLY A 239 -34.36 -10.92 -14.69
N ALA A 240 -34.19 -10.40 -15.91
CA ALA A 240 -33.60 -11.10 -17.04
C ALA A 240 -32.48 -10.25 -17.66
N CYS A 241 -31.34 -10.89 -17.96
CA CYS A 241 -30.19 -10.24 -18.60
C CYS A 241 -30.16 -10.55 -20.10
N SER A 242 -29.75 -9.58 -20.91
CA SER A 242 -29.38 -9.86 -22.30
C SER A 242 -28.19 -10.84 -22.36
N ARG A 243 -28.15 -11.66 -23.42
CA ARG A 243 -27.03 -12.57 -23.73
C ARG A 243 -26.16 -12.04 -24.88
N ASP A 244 -26.31 -10.76 -25.19
CA ASP A 244 -25.54 -10.12 -26.25
C ASP A 244 -24.04 -10.11 -25.91
N ARG A 245 -23.24 -10.11 -26.97
CA ARG A 245 -21.79 -10.02 -26.83
C ARG A 245 -21.40 -8.65 -26.31
N VAL A 246 -20.71 -8.62 -25.18
CA VAL A 246 -20.16 -7.42 -24.55
C VAL A 246 -18.70 -7.22 -24.94
N TYR A 247 -18.31 -5.98 -25.18
CA TYR A 247 -16.94 -5.56 -25.45
C TYR A 247 -16.42 -4.66 -24.32
N PRO A 248 -15.11 -4.71 -23.99
CA PRO A 248 -14.54 -3.97 -22.85
C PRO A 248 -14.63 -2.43 -22.91
N TRP A 249 -14.95 -1.86 -24.08
CA TRP A 249 -15.07 -0.40 -24.26
C TRP A 249 -16.50 0.12 -24.02
N GLN A 250 -17.48 -0.78 -23.90
CA GLN A 250 -18.87 -0.47 -23.56
C GLN A 250 -19.02 -0.29 -22.05
#